data_AF-A0A750ZAE3-F1
#
_entry.id   AF-A0A750ZAE3-F1
#
_cell.length_a   1.000
_cell.length_b   1.000
_cell.length_c   1.000
_cell.angle_alpha   90.00
_cell.angle_beta   90.00
_cell.angle_gamma   90.00
#
_symmetry.space_group_name_H-M   'P 1'
#
loop_
_entity.id
_entity.type
_entity.pdbx_description
1 polymer ?
#
loop_
_entity_poly.entity_id
_entity_poly.type
_entity_poly.pdbx_seq_one_letter_code
_entity_poly.pdbx_strand_id
1 'polypeptide(L)'
;MPTASLTAKGITQLSSATNSTSEVLAATPKAVKAAYDLANGKQAADATLTALAALATAADKLPYFTGVDRAALTALTSVGRAILGKTSIQSVLDYLGLGEGSALPVGVPVPWPSATPPTGWLKCNGAAFSAEEYPELAKAYPTNKLPDLRGEFIRGWDDGRGVDAGRTILSAQGDAIRNIYGEFKTVNTENYSIWESVGSFKGAVVPLTPSTNNSYFSLVRSMVTERTDGAVYPKVIGLDASKIVPTANENRPRNIAFNYIVRAA
;
A
#
# COMPACT_ATOMS: atom_id res chain seq x y z
N MET A 1 6.53 63.62 -67.86
CA MET A 1 7.37 64.15 -66.76
C MET A 1 8.57 63.26 -66.62
N PRO A 2 9.78 63.80 -66.36
CA PRO A 2 10.99 62.98 -66.23
C PRO A 2 10.91 62.08 -64.98
N THR A 3 11.62 60.95 -65.04
CA THR A 3 11.77 60.01 -63.92
C THR A 3 12.43 60.71 -62.72
N ALA A 4 11.99 60.38 -61.51
CA ALA A 4 12.67 60.81 -60.29
C ALA A 4 14.18 60.48 -60.37
N SER A 5 15.05 61.47 -60.14
CA SER A 5 16.52 61.29 -60.16
C SER A 5 17.15 61.89 -58.90
N LEU A 6 18.12 61.17 -58.33
CA LEU A 6 18.92 61.65 -57.19
C LEU A 6 20.17 62.42 -57.64
N THR A 7 20.50 62.40 -58.93
CA THR A 7 21.77 62.92 -59.48
C THR A 7 21.58 64.06 -60.49
N ALA A 8 20.35 64.35 -60.91
CA ALA A 8 20.01 65.44 -61.82
C ALA A 8 18.87 66.31 -61.28
N LYS A 9 18.99 67.63 -61.42
CA LYS A 9 17.94 68.59 -61.00
C LYS A 9 16.75 68.54 -61.98
N GLY A 10 15.51 68.47 -61.48
CA GLY A 10 14.30 68.40 -62.31
C GLY A 10 12.98 68.41 -61.52
N ILE A 11 11.84 68.29 -62.21
CA ILE A 11 10.49 68.20 -61.62
C ILE A 11 10.09 66.72 -61.52
N THR A 12 9.64 66.26 -60.34
CA THR A 12 9.23 64.87 -60.08
C THR A 12 7.74 64.79 -59.75
N GLN A 13 7.05 63.75 -60.25
CA GLN A 13 5.66 63.49 -59.88
C GLN A 13 5.56 62.83 -58.50
N LEU A 14 4.61 63.29 -57.68
CA LEU A 14 4.42 62.84 -56.30
C LEU A 14 3.24 61.86 -56.20
N SER A 15 3.35 60.86 -55.33
CA SER A 15 2.27 59.93 -55.00
C SER A 15 2.10 59.80 -53.48
N SER A 16 0.84 59.75 -53.04
CA SER A 16 0.49 59.49 -51.63
C SER A 16 0.00 58.06 -51.38
N ALA A 17 0.14 57.16 -52.35
CA ALA A 17 -0.21 55.75 -52.19
C ALA A 17 0.81 55.03 -51.29
N THR A 18 0.35 54.28 -50.29
CA THR A 18 1.20 53.51 -49.37
C THR A 18 1.56 52.11 -49.89
N ASN A 19 0.96 51.69 -51.01
CA ASN A 19 1.19 50.43 -51.70
C ASN A 19 1.62 50.64 -53.17
N SER A 20 2.21 51.80 -53.48
CA SER A 20 2.68 52.11 -54.84
C SER A 20 3.77 51.14 -55.27
N THR A 21 3.59 50.48 -56.43
CA THR A 21 4.63 49.68 -57.10
C THR A 21 5.49 50.49 -58.07
N SER A 22 5.17 51.78 -58.26
CA SER A 22 5.90 52.64 -59.19
C SER A 22 7.27 53.06 -58.65
N GLU A 23 8.32 52.75 -59.40
CA GLU A 23 9.70 53.18 -59.11
C GLU A 23 10.03 54.59 -59.65
N VAL A 24 9.14 55.19 -60.46
CA VAL A 24 9.38 56.48 -61.14
C VAL A 24 8.76 57.70 -60.45
N LEU A 25 7.98 57.49 -59.38
CA LEU A 25 7.25 58.52 -58.63
C LEU A 25 7.86 58.68 -57.23
N ALA A 26 7.91 59.90 -56.71
CA ALA A 26 8.38 60.16 -55.34
C ALA A 26 7.23 60.07 -54.32
N ALA A 27 7.50 59.47 -53.16
CA ALA A 27 6.53 59.36 -52.07
C ALA A 27 6.34 60.70 -51.32
N THR A 28 5.12 61.00 -50.88
CA THR A 28 4.84 62.18 -50.04
C THR A 28 5.04 61.89 -48.54
N PRO A 29 5.26 62.92 -47.69
CA PRO A 29 5.27 62.75 -46.23
C PRO A 29 3.98 62.12 -45.67
N LYS A 30 2.83 62.36 -46.32
CA LYS A 30 1.55 61.72 -45.96
C LYS A 30 1.62 60.20 -46.14
N ALA A 31 2.18 59.70 -47.25
CA ALA A 31 2.37 58.27 -47.46
C ALA A 31 3.34 57.65 -46.45
N VAL A 32 4.46 58.33 -46.18
CA VAL A 32 5.46 57.85 -45.20
C VAL A 32 4.87 57.78 -43.80
N LYS A 33 4.15 58.83 -43.35
CA LYS A 33 3.48 58.84 -42.06
C LYS A 33 2.43 57.73 -41.97
N ALA A 34 1.61 57.55 -43.00
CA ALA A 34 0.59 56.50 -43.01
C ALA A 34 1.19 55.08 -42.97
N ALA A 35 2.29 54.84 -43.68
CA ALA A 35 3.01 53.57 -43.63
C ALA A 35 3.67 53.34 -42.26
N TYR A 36 4.29 54.38 -41.68
CA TYR A 36 4.87 54.32 -40.34
C TYR A 36 3.82 54.07 -39.27
N ASP A 37 2.71 54.81 -39.26
CA ASP A 37 1.61 54.62 -38.31
C ASP A 37 1.05 53.20 -38.41
N LEU A 38 0.90 52.66 -39.63
CA LEU A 38 0.46 51.28 -39.85
C LEU A 38 1.47 50.27 -39.29
N ALA A 39 2.77 50.45 -39.56
CA ALA A 39 3.83 49.58 -39.07
C ALA A 39 4.00 49.64 -37.55
N ASN A 40 3.90 50.84 -36.96
CA ASN A 40 3.99 51.09 -35.52
C ASN A 40 2.81 50.45 -34.75
N GLY A 41 1.68 50.20 -35.43
CA GLY A 41 0.55 49.45 -34.88
C GLY A 41 0.63 47.93 -35.09
N LYS A 42 1.67 47.40 -35.74
CA LYS A 42 1.87 45.95 -35.91
C LYS A 42 2.82 45.41 -34.84
N GLN A 43 2.65 44.14 -34.51
CA GLN A 43 3.64 43.41 -33.71
C GLN A 43 4.95 43.30 -34.49
N ALA A 44 6.08 43.50 -33.81
CA ALA A 44 7.39 43.30 -34.41
C ALA A 44 7.55 41.86 -34.92
N ALA A 45 8.32 41.68 -35.99
CA ALA A 45 8.61 40.35 -36.51
C ALA A 45 9.36 39.53 -35.45
N ASP A 46 8.69 38.50 -34.94
CA ASP A 46 9.22 37.59 -33.92
C ASP A 46 9.11 36.16 -34.46
N ALA A 47 10.23 35.45 -34.47
CA ALA A 47 10.32 34.12 -35.07
C ALA A 47 9.51 33.07 -34.27
N THR A 48 9.44 33.21 -32.95
CA THR A 48 8.63 32.35 -32.08
C THR A 48 7.14 32.58 -32.29
N LEU A 49 6.70 33.84 -32.40
CA LEU A 49 5.30 34.15 -32.73
C LEU A 49 4.94 33.63 -34.12
N THR A 50 5.84 33.78 -35.10
CA THR A 50 5.65 33.27 -36.46
C THR A 50 5.46 31.74 -36.43
N ALA A 51 6.25 31.02 -35.63
CA ALA A 51 6.13 29.59 -35.46
C ALA A 51 4.79 29.17 -34.82
N LEU A 52 4.31 29.90 -33.81
CA LEU A 52 3.01 29.65 -33.18
C LEU A 52 1.84 29.98 -34.13
N ALA A 53 1.94 31.08 -34.88
CA ALA A 53 0.92 31.49 -35.85
C ALA A 53 0.80 30.54 -37.04
N ALA A 54 1.87 29.80 -37.36
CA ALA A 54 1.87 28.80 -38.43
C ALA A 54 1.20 27.47 -38.03
N LEU A 55 0.84 27.27 -36.76
CA LEU A 55 0.20 26.04 -36.30
C LEU A 55 -1.24 25.94 -36.83
N ALA A 56 -1.61 24.78 -37.39
CA ALA A 56 -2.97 24.53 -37.83
C ALA A 56 -3.94 24.45 -36.64
N THR A 57 -4.99 25.26 -36.64
CA THR A 57 -6.01 25.20 -35.59
C THR A 57 -6.79 23.87 -35.67
N ALA A 58 -6.86 23.16 -34.55
CA ALA A 58 -7.58 21.90 -34.44
C ALA A 58 -8.02 21.65 -32.99
N ALA A 59 -9.16 20.97 -32.83
CA ALA A 59 -9.63 20.53 -31.53
C ALA A 59 -8.66 19.51 -30.90
N ASP A 60 -8.64 19.44 -29.57
CA ASP A 60 -7.88 18.46 -28.80
C ASP A 60 -6.36 18.47 -29.10
N LYS A 61 -5.79 19.63 -29.43
CA LYS A 61 -4.34 19.82 -29.63
C LYS A 61 -3.71 20.72 -28.58
N LEU A 62 -2.46 20.43 -28.25
CA LEU A 62 -1.60 21.26 -27.40
C LEU A 62 -0.36 21.71 -28.21
N PRO A 63 -0.13 23.03 -28.36
CA PRO A 63 1.12 23.57 -28.87
C PRO A 63 2.31 23.27 -27.96
N TYR A 64 3.44 22.89 -28.53
CA TYR A 64 4.71 22.73 -27.81
C TYR A 64 5.89 23.08 -28.72
N PHE A 65 7.03 23.43 -28.13
CA PHE A 65 8.25 23.75 -28.89
C PHE A 65 9.09 22.51 -29.14
N THR A 66 9.59 22.35 -30.37
CA THR A 66 10.52 21.29 -30.78
C THR A 66 11.95 21.80 -30.97
N GLY A 67 12.18 23.09 -30.71
CA GLY A 67 13.46 23.78 -30.84
C GLY A 67 13.25 25.29 -30.78
N VAL A 68 14.34 26.06 -30.83
CA VAL A 68 14.28 27.53 -30.93
C VAL A 68 13.50 27.91 -32.19
N ASP A 69 12.49 28.76 -32.04
CA ASP A 69 11.61 29.22 -33.12
C ASP A 69 10.91 28.09 -33.91
N ARG A 70 10.65 26.95 -33.27
CA ARG A 70 9.94 25.81 -33.87
C ARG A 70 8.86 25.30 -32.93
N ALA A 71 7.61 25.35 -33.39
CA ALA A 71 6.46 24.82 -32.66
C ALA A 71 5.79 23.68 -33.43
N ALA A 72 5.18 22.77 -32.71
CA ALA A 72 4.38 21.67 -33.25
C ALA A 72 3.13 21.46 -32.37
N LEU A 73 2.23 20.58 -32.84
CA LEU A 73 1.03 20.19 -32.11
C LEU A 73 1.12 18.73 -31.71
N THR A 74 0.76 18.44 -30.47
CA THR A 74 0.50 17.07 -30.01
C THR A 74 -0.98 16.91 -29.65
N ALA A 75 -1.48 15.68 -29.61
CA ALA A 75 -2.83 15.40 -29.14
C ALA A 75 -2.90 15.61 -27.62
N LEU A 76 -3.88 16.37 -27.15
CA LEU A 76 -4.21 16.52 -25.74
C LEU A 76 -5.46 15.72 -25.45
N THR A 77 -5.32 14.59 -24.77
CA THR A 77 -6.44 13.69 -24.48
C THR A 77 -7.43 14.31 -23.50
N SER A 78 -8.65 13.76 -23.46
CA SER A 78 -9.66 14.14 -22.45
C SER A 78 -9.14 13.94 -21.02
N VAL A 79 -8.38 12.87 -20.78
CA VAL A 79 -7.70 12.60 -19.51
C VAL A 79 -6.68 13.70 -19.17
N GLY A 80 -5.83 14.08 -20.13
CA GLY A 80 -4.85 15.15 -19.94
C GLY A 80 -5.52 16.48 -19.61
N ARG A 81 -6.58 16.85 -20.33
CA ARG A 81 -7.37 18.06 -20.00
C ARG A 81 -8.01 17.98 -18.63
N ALA A 82 -8.57 16.83 -18.28
CA ALA A 82 -9.22 16.63 -16.99
C ALA A 82 -8.24 16.81 -15.83
N ILE A 83 -6.99 16.34 -15.97
CA ILE A 83 -5.91 16.52 -14.98
C ILE A 83 -5.44 17.97 -14.94
N LEU A 84 -5.12 18.58 -16.08
CA LEU A 84 -4.66 19.97 -16.15
C LEU A 84 -5.69 20.98 -15.63
N GLY A 85 -6.98 20.66 -15.73
CA GLY A 85 -8.08 21.48 -15.21
C GLY A 85 -8.36 21.31 -13.71
N LYS A 86 -7.63 20.45 -12.99
CA LYS A 86 -7.78 20.29 -11.54
C LYS A 86 -7.08 21.41 -10.79
N THR A 87 -7.70 21.87 -9.70
CA THR A 87 -7.22 23.01 -8.88
C THR A 87 -6.49 22.58 -7.61
N SER A 88 -6.47 21.28 -7.29
CA SER A 88 -5.79 20.74 -6.12
C SER A 88 -5.24 19.34 -6.39
N ILE A 89 -4.20 18.96 -5.64
CA ILE A 89 -3.65 17.59 -5.65
C ILE A 89 -4.75 16.57 -5.34
N GLN A 90 -5.60 16.84 -4.34
CA GLN A 90 -6.70 15.94 -3.97
C GLN A 90 -7.62 15.65 -5.15
N SER A 91 -8.03 16.68 -5.91
CA SER A 91 -8.92 16.50 -7.05
C SER A 91 -8.28 15.76 -8.24
N VAL A 92 -6.93 15.75 -8.33
CA VAL A 92 -6.19 14.88 -9.25
C VAL A 92 -6.21 13.44 -8.74
N LEU A 93 -5.93 13.23 -7.45
CA LEU A 93 -5.96 11.90 -6.83
C LEU A 93 -7.35 11.27 -6.95
N ASP A 94 -8.42 12.00 -6.66
CA ASP A 94 -9.80 11.54 -6.78
C ASP A 94 -10.12 11.12 -8.23
N TYR A 95 -9.70 11.93 -9.21
CA TYR A 95 -9.88 11.61 -10.62
C TYR A 95 -9.15 10.33 -11.04
N LEU A 96 -8.00 10.05 -10.42
CA LEU A 96 -7.24 8.82 -10.63
C LEU A 96 -7.71 7.64 -9.75
N GLY A 97 -8.69 7.84 -8.85
CA GLY A 97 -9.13 6.83 -7.89
C GLY A 97 -8.10 6.54 -6.78
N LEU A 98 -7.18 7.48 -6.54
CA LEU A 98 -6.11 7.37 -5.54
C LEU A 98 -6.38 8.20 -4.27
N GLY A 99 -7.60 8.70 -4.08
CA GLY A 99 -8.02 9.44 -2.89
C GLY A 99 -8.31 8.53 -1.68
N GLU A 100 -9.21 8.96 -0.80
CA GLU A 100 -9.59 8.21 0.43
C GLU A 100 -10.14 6.80 0.13
N GLY A 101 -10.69 6.56 -1.06
CA GLY A 101 -11.14 5.25 -1.56
C GLY A 101 -10.06 4.39 -2.26
N SER A 102 -8.78 4.71 -2.07
CA SER A 102 -7.64 3.94 -2.58
C SER A 102 -7.80 2.44 -2.31
N ALA A 103 -7.28 1.60 -3.23
CA ALA A 103 -7.30 0.14 -3.11
C ALA A 103 -6.73 -0.39 -1.77
N LEU A 104 -5.88 0.40 -1.12
CA LEU A 104 -5.48 0.17 0.26
C LEU A 104 -5.74 1.44 1.10
N PRO A 105 -6.74 1.42 2.00
CA PRO A 105 -7.00 2.50 2.94
C PRO A 105 -5.86 2.74 3.94
N VAL A 106 -5.76 3.98 4.43
CA VAL A 106 -4.84 4.34 5.53
C VAL A 106 -5.15 3.49 6.76
N GLY A 107 -4.11 3.04 7.46
CA GLY A 107 -4.26 2.27 8.70
C GLY A 107 -4.49 0.77 8.54
N VAL A 108 -4.61 0.22 7.32
CA VAL A 108 -4.73 -1.23 7.13
C VAL A 108 -3.37 -1.91 7.36
N PRO A 109 -3.23 -2.85 8.33
CA PRO A 109 -1.99 -3.60 8.51
C PRO A 109 -1.75 -4.56 7.35
N VAL A 110 -0.56 -4.50 6.75
CA VAL A 110 -0.12 -5.42 5.69
C VAL A 110 1.21 -6.09 6.05
N PRO A 111 1.43 -7.36 5.65
CA PRO A 111 2.69 -8.03 5.86
C PRO A 111 3.80 -7.44 4.98
N TRP A 112 4.96 -7.16 5.56
CA TRP A 112 6.13 -6.58 4.90
C TRP A 112 7.39 -7.42 5.16
N PRO A 113 8.13 -7.83 4.11
CA PRO A 113 9.21 -8.81 4.24
C PRO A 113 10.52 -8.24 4.79
N SER A 114 10.70 -6.92 4.82
CA SER A 114 11.96 -6.29 5.25
C SER A 114 11.84 -5.66 6.63
N ALA A 115 12.96 -5.57 7.34
CA ALA A 115 13.06 -4.88 8.62
C ALA A 115 12.74 -3.39 8.54
N THR A 116 12.94 -2.75 7.38
CA THR A 116 12.68 -1.31 7.19
C THR A 116 11.47 -1.13 6.29
N PRO A 117 10.41 -0.43 6.74
CA PRO A 117 9.27 -0.11 5.90
C PRO A 117 9.67 0.90 4.80
N PRO A 118 8.94 0.95 3.68
CA PRO A 118 9.08 2.03 2.71
C PRO A 118 8.76 3.39 3.33
N THR A 119 9.25 4.47 2.72
CA THR A 119 8.86 5.83 3.10
C THR A 119 7.33 6.01 3.05
N GLY A 120 6.76 6.67 4.05
CA GLY A 120 5.31 6.86 4.17
C GLY A 120 4.56 5.70 4.85
N TRP A 121 5.30 4.72 5.41
CA TRP A 121 4.74 3.59 6.14
C TRP A 121 5.30 3.49 7.56
N LEU A 122 4.46 3.06 8.49
CA LEU A 122 4.81 2.90 9.90
C LEU A 122 4.66 1.44 10.33
N LYS A 123 5.50 0.97 11.26
CA LYS A 123 5.39 -0.39 11.82
C LYS A 123 4.30 -0.45 12.88
N CYS A 124 3.53 -1.54 12.90
CA CYS A 124 2.62 -1.89 14.00
C CYS A 124 3.41 -2.48 15.18
N ASN A 125 4.20 -1.64 15.86
CA ASN A 125 5.07 -2.03 16.97
C ASN A 125 4.71 -1.31 18.29
N GLY A 126 3.48 -0.80 18.40
CA GLY A 126 3.06 -0.01 19.56
C GLY A 126 3.56 1.44 19.57
N ALA A 127 4.18 1.94 18.51
CA ALA A 127 4.63 3.33 18.46
C ALA A 127 3.46 4.32 18.43
N ALA A 128 3.65 5.47 19.09
CA ALA A 128 2.78 6.62 18.94
C ALA A 128 3.06 7.34 17.61
N PHE A 129 2.09 8.12 17.11
CA PHE A 129 2.22 8.96 15.93
C PHE A 129 1.53 10.31 16.13
N SER A 130 1.87 11.31 15.32
CA SER A 130 1.22 12.64 15.35
C SER A 130 -0.04 12.64 14.49
N ALA A 131 -1.15 13.11 15.07
CA ALA A 131 -2.41 13.29 14.33
C ALA A 131 -2.34 14.49 13.37
N GLU A 132 -1.47 15.46 13.65
CA GLU A 132 -1.21 16.60 12.77
C GLU A 132 -0.47 16.16 11.51
N GLU A 133 0.51 15.26 11.66
CA GLU A 133 1.26 14.70 10.53
C GLU A 133 0.45 13.64 9.76
N TYR A 134 -0.32 12.81 10.48
CA TYR A 134 -1.08 11.68 9.92
C TYR A 134 -2.57 11.72 10.33
N PRO A 135 -3.35 12.70 9.84
CA PRO A 135 -4.75 12.89 10.25
C PRO A 135 -5.65 11.72 9.86
N GLU A 136 -5.45 11.14 8.67
CA GLU A 136 -6.23 9.98 8.23
C GLU A 136 -5.91 8.72 9.06
N LEU A 137 -4.66 8.58 9.51
CA LEU A 137 -4.28 7.49 10.39
C LEU A 137 -4.88 7.67 11.79
N ALA A 138 -5.02 8.91 12.26
CA ALA A 138 -5.70 9.22 13.52
C ALA A 138 -7.19 8.88 13.48
N LYS A 139 -7.85 8.99 12.32
CA LYS A 139 -9.23 8.50 12.15
C LYS A 139 -9.31 6.97 12.32
N ALA A 140 -8.34 6.23 11.76
CA ALA A 140 -8.28 4.77 11.87
C ALA A 140 -7.84 4.29 13.27
N TYR A 141 -6.93 5.01 13.93
CA TYR A 141 -6.41 4.72 15.26
C TYR A 141 -6.53 5.95 16.19
N PRO A 142 -7.72 6.20 16.79
CA PRO A 142 -7.98 7.42 17.57
C PRO A 142 -7.14 7.61 18.84
N THR A 143 -6.43 6.57 19.28
CA THR A 143 -5.48 6.65 20.40
C THR A 143 -4.13 7.24 20.01
N ASN A 144 -3.94 7.60 18.74
CA ASN A 144 -2.68 8.08 18.17
C ASN A 144 -1.50 7.12 18.42
N LYS A 145 -1.82 5.82 18.50
CA LYS A 145 -0.87 4.74 18.75
C LYS A 145 -1.24 3.55 17.90
N LEU A 146 -0.25 2.99 17.21
CA LEU A 146 -0.43 1.76 16.46
C LEU A 146 -0.54 0.55 17.40
N PRO A 147 -1.27 -0.51 17.01
CA PRO A 147 -1.22 -1.76 17.74
C PRO A 147 0.20 -2.33 17.71
N ASP A 148 0.57 -3.07 18.75
CA ASP A 148 1.78 -3.89 18.72
C ASP A 148 1.39 -5.29 18.23
N LEU A 149 1.70 -5.56 16.96
CA LEU A 149 1.32 -6.81 16.28
C LEU A 149 2.50 -7.79 16.17
N ARG A 150 3.59 -7.54 16.89
CA ARG A 150 4.77 -8.43 16.88
C ARG A 150 4.42 -9.73 17.59
N GLY A 151 4.38 -10.82 16.83
CA GLY A 151 4.00 -12.15 17.34
C GLY A 151 2.50 -12.42 17.31
N GLU A 152 1.68 -11.47 16.87
CA GLU A 152 0.23 -11.57 16.91
C GLU A 152 -0.35 -12.13 15.60
N PHE A 153 -1.44 -12.89 15.72
CA PHE A 153 -2.30 -13.25 14.60
C PHE A 153 -3.52 -12.34 14.55
N ILE A 154 -3.76 -11.72 13.40
CA ILE A 154 -4.98 -10.93 13.18
C ILE A 154 -6.14 -11.88 12.89
N ARG A 155 -7.27 -11.66 13.57
CA ARG A 155 -8.52 -12.39 13.33
C ARG A 155 -9.69 -11.43 13.13
N GLY A 156 -10.71 -11.92 12.43
CA GLY A 156 -11.96 -11.16 12.25
C GLY A 156 -12.62 -10.84 13.59
N TRP A 157 -13.11 -9.61 13.72
CA TRP A 157 -13.93 -9.20 14.85
C TRP A 157 -15.31 -9.86 14.76
N ASP A 158 -15.88 -10.25 15.90
CA ASP A 158 -17.13 -11.02 15.95
C ASP A 158 -18.33 -10.23 15.41
N ASP A 159 -18.38 -8.93 15.71
CA ASP A 159 -19.45 -8.00 15.31
C ASP A 159 -20.88 -8.58 15.47
N GLY A 160 -21.12 -9.28 16.59
CA GLY A 160 -22.43 -9.85 16.93
C GLY A 160 -22.74 -11.23 16.35
N ARG A 161 -21.79 -11.89 15.66
CA ARG A 161 -21.97 -13.25 15.15
C ARG A 161 -22.05 -14.31 16.26
N GLY A 162 -21.47 -14.05 17.43
CA GLY A 162 -21.50 -14.95 18.59
C GLY A 162 -20.46 -16.08 18.58
N VAL A 163 -19.51 -16.08 17.63
CA VAL A 163 -18.40 -17.05 17.59
C VAL A 163 -17.28 -16.65 18.56
N ASP A 164 -17.11 -15.36 18.76
CA ASP A 164 -16.03 -14.76 19.55
C ASP A 164 -16.56 -13.58 20.38
N ALA A 165 -17.66 -13.87 21.08
CA ALA A 165 -18.43 -12.90 21.84
C ALA A 165 -17.63 -12.28 23.00
N GLY A 166 -17.98 -11.04 23.35
CA GLY A 166 -17.39 -10.31 24.47
C GLY A 166 -16.07 -9.59 24.15
N ARG A 167 -15.57 -9.68 22.92
CA ARG A 167 -14.37 -8.94 22.46
C ARG A 167 -14.72 -7.65 21.73
N THR A 168 -13.89 -6.63 21.92
CA THR A 168 -13.93 -5.38 21.17
C THR A 168 -12.88 -5.37 20.06
N ILE A 169 -13.06 -4.52 19.05
CA ILE A 169 -12.07 -4.33 17.99
C ILE A 169 -10.72 -3.94 18.61
N LEU A 170 -9.62 -4.49 18.08
CA LEU A 170 -8.25 -4.32 18.58
C LEU A 170 -7.95 -4.89 19.99
N SER A 171 -8.86 -5.63 20.63
CA SER A 171 -8.54 -6.33 21.88
C SER A 171 -7.59 -7.52 21.67
N ALA A 172 -6.59 -7.65 22.55
CA ALA A 172 -5.67 -8.78 22.57
C ALA A 172 -6.31 -10.01 23.23
N GLN A 173 -5.82 -11.19 22.86
CA GLN A 173 -6.24 -12.47 23.43
C GLN A 173 -5.01 -13.39 23.48
N GLY A 174 -4.78 -14.04 24.62
CA GLY A 174 -3.71 -15.04 24.74
C GLY A 174 -4.01 -16.32 23.96
N ASP A 175 -2.99 -17.16 23.79
CA ASP A 175 -3.17 -18.47 23.17
C ASP A 175 -4.03 -19.40 24.05
N ALA A 176 -4.79 -20.27 23.39
CA ALA A 176 -5.58 -21.27 24.06
C ALA A 176 -5.78 -22.48 23.14
N ILE A 177 -5.89 -23.65 23.75
CA ILE A 177 -6.39 -24.86 23.10
C ILE A 177 -7.79 -25.16 23.62
N ARG A 178 -8.58 -25.90 22.84
CA ARG A 178 -9.84 -26.46 23.34
C ARG A 178 -9.54 -27.42 24.51
N ASN A 179 -10.51 -27.58 25.39
CA ASN A 179 -10.41 -28.51 26.52
C ASN A 179 -10.00 -29.90 26.02
N ILE A 180 -8.91 -30.44 26.56
CA ILE A 180 -8.50 -31.82 26.36
C ILE A 180 -8.98 -32.59 27.58
N TYR A 181 -9.99 -33.43 27.39
CA TYR A 181 -10.58 -34.23 28.47
C TYR A 181 -10.34 -35.72 28.22
N GLY A 182 -10.01 -36.44 29.28
CA GLY A 182 -9.89 -37.90 29.30
C GLY A 182 -10.16 -38.42 30.71
N GLU A 183 -10.67 -39.64 30.80
CA GLU A 183 -10.91 -40.34 32.06
C GLU A 183 -10.32 -41.75 32.01
N PHE A 184 -9.74 -42.21 33.12
CA PHE A 184 -9.33 -43.61 33.29
C PHE A 184 -10.40 -44.31 34.13
N LYS A 185 -11.05 -45.34 33.55
CA LYS A 185 -12.03 -46.17 34.27
C LYS A 185 -11.33 -47.36 34.90
N THR A 186 -11.62 -47.59 36.17
CA THR A 186 -11.10 -48.74 36.91
C THR A 186 -12.12 -49.86 36.90
N VAL A 187 -11.67 -51.12 36.95
CA VAL A 187 -12.57 -52.29 36.84
C VAL A 187 -13.35 -52.61 38.12
N ASN A 188 -13.00 -52.02 39.27
CA ASN A 188 -13.77 -52.12 40.51
C ASN A 188 -13.67 -50.83 41.34
N THR A 189 -14.65 -50.61 42.22
CA THR A 189 -14.76 -49.46 43.13
C THR A 189 -13.81 -49.53 44.33
N GLU A 190 -13.24 -50.71 44.61
CA GLU A 190 -12.46 -50.95 45.83
C GLU A 190 -10.93 -50.85 45.62
N ASN A 191 -10.40 -51.14 44.42
CA ASN A 191 -8.95 -51.26 44.21
C ASN A 191 -8.38 -50.36 43.12
N TYR A 192 -9.18 -49.50 42.49
CA TYR A 192 -8.75 -48.57 41.42
C TYR A 192 -7.76 -49.19 40.42
N SER A 193 -7.97 -50.47 40.07
CA SER A 193 -7.05 -51.22 39.22
C SER A 193 -7.42 -51.04 37.75
N ILE A 194 -6.39 -50.88 36.90
CA ILE A 194 -6.50 -50.92 35.44
C ILE A 194 -5.85 -52.25 35.03
N TRP A 195 -6.67 -53.20 34.56
CA TRP A 195 -6.18 -54.52 34.11
C TRP A 195 -5.74 -54.41 32.67
N GLU A 196 -4.46 -54.67 32.36
CA GLU A 196 -3.98 -54.58 30.98
C GLU A 196 -3.04 -55.71 30.56
N SER A 197 -3.11 -56.07 29.28
CA SER A 197 -2.27 -57.04 28.57
C SER A 197 -1.20 -56.35 27.71
N VAL A 198 -0.19 -57.10 27.27
CA VAL A 198 0.99 -56.64 26.51
C VAL A 198 0.63 -55.67 25.36
N GLY A 199 1.25 -54.47 25.33
CA GLY A 199 0.95 -53.40 24.35
C GLY A 199 0.20 -52.18 24.91
N SER A 200 0.02 -52.13 26.24
CA SER A 200 -0.66 -51.12 27.05
C SER A 200 -0.43 -49.63 26.74
N PHE A 201 0.82 -49.22 26.50
CA PHE A 201 1.15 -47.81 26.30
C PHE A 201 1.38 -47.53 24.82
N LYS A 202 0.59 -46.62 24.27
CA LYS A 202 0.69 -46.20 22.88
C LYS A 202 0.39 -44.71 22.75
N GLY A 203 1.10 -44.07 21.84
CA GLY A 203 0.91 -42.65 21.57
C GLY A 203 1.40 -41.74 22.70
N ALA A 204 0.58 -40.75 23.08
CA ALA A 204 0.94 -39.76 24.10
C ALA A 204 0.84 -40.28 25.55
N VAL A 205 0.28 -41.47 25.78
CA VAL A 205 0.22 -42.06 27.13
C VAL A 205 1.49 -42.87 27.35
N VAL A 206 2.33 -42.45 28.30
CA VAL A 206 3.65 -43.06 28.54
C VAL A 206 3.96 -43.24 30.03
N PRO A 207 4.79 -44.23 30.39
CA PRO A 207 5.36 -44.31 31.74
C PRO A 207 6.37 -43.17 31.95
N LEU A 208 6.18 -42.35 32.98
CA LEU A 208 7.07 -41.22 33.30
C LEU A 208 8.25 -41.59 34.22
N THR A 209 8.34 -42.86 34.63
CA THR A 209 9.43 -43.39 35.49
C THR A 209 10.02 -44.66 34.87
N PRO A 210 11.31 -44.99 35.12
CA PRO A 210 11.95 -46.16 34.53
C PRO A 210 11.23 -47.46 34.92
N SER A 211 10.99 -48.32 33.93
CA SER A 211 10.48 -49.68 34.10
C SER A 211 11.38 -50.66 33.36
N THR A 212 11.73 -51.76 34.02
CA THR A 212 12.60 -52.80 33.44
C THR A 212 11.81 -53.86 32.66
N ASN A 213 10.50 -53.97 32.91
CA ASN A 213 9.57 -54.86 32.22
C ASN A 213 8.22 -54.15 32.07
N ASN A 214 7.87 -53.82 30.83
CA ASN A 214 6.84 -52.85 30.43
C ASN A 214 5.39 -53.32 30.66
N SER A 215 5.06 -53.78 31.86
CA SER A 215 3.79 -54.43 32.15
C SER A 215 3.37 -54.08 33.57
N TYR A 216 2.17 -53.49 33.69
CA TYR A 216 1.40 -53.15 34.91
C TYR A 216 1.64 -51.77 35.56
N PHE A 217 0.53 -51.03 35.71
CA PHE A 217 0.37 -49.85 36.56
C PHE A 217 -0.78 -50.10 37.54
N SER A 218 -0.59 -49.82 38.82
CA SER A 218 -1.62 -50.00 39.86
C SER A 218 -1.68 -48.75 40.73
N LEU A 219 -2.87 -48.17 40.87
CA LEU A 219 -3.05 -46.92 41.61
C LEU A 219 -3.06 -47.11 43.13
N VAL A 220 -3.55 -48.23 43.67
CA VAL A 220 -3.42 -48.57 45.10
C VAL A 220 -3.46 -50.10 45.30
N ARG A 221 -2.65 -50.65 46.23
CA ARG A 221 -2.64 -52.07 46.68
C ARG A 221 -2.82 -53.10 45.55
N SER A 222 -1.91 -53.10 44.59
CA SER A 222 -1.84 -54.18 43.62
C SER A 222 -1.57 -55.51 44.34
N MET A 223 -2.55 -56.41 44.33
CA MET A 223 -2.28 -57.83 44.50
C MET A 223 -1.70 -58.32 43.16
N VAL A 224 -0.45 -57.94 42.86
CA VAL A 224 0.32 -58.63 41.81
C VAL A 224 0.52 -60.05 42.33
N THR A 225 -0.31 -60.97 41.85
CA THR A 225 -0.31 -62.37 42.31
C THR A 225 0.90 -63.14 41.76
N GLU A 226 1.56 -62.60 40.71
CA GLU A 226 2.80 -63.12 40.13
C GLU A 226 3.82 -61.99 39.95
N ARG A 227 4.73 -61.82 40.91
CA ARG A 227 5.89 -60.93 40.75
C ARG A 227 7.02 -61.71 40.10
N THR A 228 7.43 -61.33 38.89
CA THR A 228 8.77 -61.71 38.41
C THR A 228 9.80 -61.09 39.34
N ASP A 229 10.69 -61.92 39.88
CA ASP A 229 11.75 -61.47 40.78
C ASP A 229 12.62 -60.40 40.10
N GLY A 230 12.90 -59.30 40.81
CA GLY A 230 13.66 -58.16 40.30
C GLY A 230 12.94 -57.17 39.35
N ALA A 231 11.64 -57.31 39.06
CA ALA A 231 10.93 -56.40 38.15
C ALA A 231 10.57 -55.03 38.77
N VAL A 232 10.75 -53.95 38.00
CA VAL A 232 10.40 -52.57 38.38
C VAL A 232 9.23 -52.06 37.55
N TYR A 233 8.13 -51.72 38.22
CA TYR A 233 6.89 -51.22 37.63
C TYR A 233 6.86 -49.69 37.60
N PRO A 234 6.27 -49.06 36.56
CA PRO A 234 6.12 -47.61 36.51
C PRO A 234 5.21 -47.14 37.65
N LYS A 235 5.67 -46.13 38.39
CA LYS A 235 4.92 -45.54 39.52
C LYS A 235 3.99 -44.41 39.07
N VAL A 236 4.21 -43.89 37.86
CA VAL A 236 3.47 -42.77 37.27
C VAL A 236 3.28 -43.01 35.78
N ILE A 237 2.03 -42.91 35.33
CA ILE A 237 1.67 -42.74 33.92
C ILE A 237 1.41 -41.26 33.68
N GLY A 238 1.91 -40.73 32.57
CA GLY A 238 1.67 -39.37 32.15
C GLY A 238 1.13 -39.28 30.74
N LEU A 239 0.65 -38.08 30.43
CA LEU A 239 0.37 -37.63 29.07
C LEU A 239 1.55 -36.79 28.60
N ASP A 240 2.30 -37.32 27.63
CA ASP A 240 3.40 -36.65 26.95
C ASP A 240 3.11 -36.59 25.45
N ALA A 241 2.49 -35.49 25.00
CA ALA A 241 2.16 -35.28 23.61
C ALA A 241 3.40 -35.23 22.69
N SER A 242 4.58 -34.89 23.22
CA SER A 242 5.81 -34.76 22.44
C SER A 242 6.25 -36.07 21.76
N LYS A 243 5.72 -37.21 22.24
CA LYS A 243 6.00 -38.55 21.69
C LYS A 243 5.33 -38.80 20.33
N ILE A 244 4.29 -38.05 20.00
CA ILE A 244 3.51 -38.25 18.76
C ILE A 244 3.35 -36.99 17.92
N VAL A 245 3.54 -35.80 18.52
CA VAL A 245 3.44 -34.53 17.82
C VAL A 245 4.54 -33.58 18.29
N PRO A 246 5.00 -32.64 17.46
CA PRO A 246 5.87 -31.54 17.91
C PRO A 246 5.16 -30.69 18.96
N THR A 247 5.87 -30.36 20.04
CA THR A 247 5.37 -29.50 21.13
C THR A 247 6.29 -28.31 21.36
N ALA A 248 5.74 -27.19 21.81
CA ALA A 248 6.46 -25.98 22.20
C ALA A 248 5.76 -25.31 23.40
N ASN A 249 6.36 -24.27 23.98
CA ASN A 249 5.75 -23.49 25.06
C ASN A 249 4.46 -22.76 24.65
N GLU A 250 4.29 -22.47 23.36
CA GLU A 250 3.12 -21.79 22.78
C GLU A 250 2.48 -22.69 21.72
N ASN A 251 1.15 -22.82 21.73
CA ASN A 251 0.43 -23.53 20.69
C ASN A 251 0.27 -22.65 19.44
N ARG A 252 0.97 -23.00 18.36
CA ARG A 252 0.91 -22.23 17.10
C ARG A 252 0.99 -23.12 15.86
N PRO A 253 0.33 -22.73 14.76
CA PRO A 253 0.60 -23.34 13.46
C PRO A 253 2.00 -22.94 12.95
N ARG A 254 2.47 -23.64 11.92
CA ARG A 254 3.66 -23.21 11.18
C ARG A 254 3.44 -21.81 10.61
N ASN A 255 4.42 -20.93 10.76
CA ASN A 255 4.34 -19.54 10.33
C ASN A 255 5.71 -19.03 9.85
N ILE A 256 5.70 -17.89 9.15
CA ILE A 256 6.88 -17.12 8.76
C ILE A 256 6.68 -15.69 9.27
N ALA A 257 7.72 -15.11 9.87
CA ALA A 257 7.66 -13.77 10.44
C ALA A 257 7.81 -12.68 9.36
N PHE A 258 6.83 -11.78 9.29
CA PHE A 258 6.86 -10.54 8.52
C PHE A 258 6.64 -9.38 9.49
N ASN A 259 7.05 -8.17 9.12
CA ASN A 259 6.56 -6.98 9.83
C ASN A 259 5.11 -6.74 9.45
N TYR A 260 4.30 -6.23 10.38
CA TYR A 260 3.06 -5.54 10.03
C TYR A 260 3.34 -4.05 9.90
N ILE A 261 2.93 -3.46 8.78
CA ILE A 261 3.07 -2.02 8.52
C ILE A 261 1.73 -1.43 8.08
N VAL A 262 1.53 -0.15 8.33
CA VAL A 262 0.38 0.63 7.84
C VAL A 262 0.83 1.80 6.99
N ARG A 263 0.04 2.14 5.98
CA ARG A 263 0.22 3.38 5.24
C ARG A 263 -0.09 4.55 6.18
N ALA A 264 0.77 5.56 6.21
CA ALA A 264 0.64 6.69 7.12
C ALA A 264 -0.18 7.86 6.54
N ALA A 265 -0.19 8.00 5.21
CA ALA A 265 -0.98 8.98 4.44
C ALA A 265 -1.40 8.36 3.10
#